data_AF-A0A1F5DLZ3-F1
#
_entry.id   AF-A0A1F5DLZ3-F1
#
_cell.length_a   1.000
_cell.length_b   1.000
_cell.length_c   1.000
_cell.angle_alpha   90.00
_cell.angle_beta   90.00
_cell.angle_gamma   90.00
#
_symmetry.space_group_name_H-M   'P 1'
#
loop_
_entity.id
_entity.type
_entity.pdbx_description
1 polymer ?
#
loop_
_entity_poly.entity_id
_entity_poly.type
_entity_poly.pdbx_seq_one_letter_code
_entity_poly.pdbx_strand_id
1 'polypeptide(L)' 'MAKKGPRGLIALVCSVCKSQNYINQKNKTNVPEKLTLQKYCRHCRQHTPHKESTKLK' A
#
# COMPACT_ATOMS: atom_id res chain seq x y z
N MET A 1 -16.86 10.89 12.72
CA MET A 1 -15.53 11.46 13.04
C MET A 1 -14.50 10.33 13.03
N ALA A 2 -13.41 10.43 12.25
CA ALA A 2 -12.39 9.39 12.21
C ALA A 2 -11.60 9.39 13.54
N LYS A 3 -11.61 8.28 14.27
CA LYS A 3 -10.83 8.14 15.51
C LYS A 3 -9.34 8.31 15.21
N LYS A 4 -8.66 9.16 15.99
CA LYS A 4 -7.20 9.41 15.90
C LYS A 4 -6.45 8.19 16.50
N GLY A 5 -6.41 7.11 15.74
CA GLY A 5 -5.71 5.87 16.09
C GLY A 5 -4.26 5.85 15.61
N PRO A 6 -3.47 4.84 16.02
CA PRO A 6 -2.09 4.68 15.60
C PRO A 6 -2.00 4.51 14.08
N ARG A 7 -1.28 5.45 13.42
CA ARG A 7 -1.00 5.40 11.98
C ARG A 7 0.27 4.58 11.76
N GLY A 8 0.13 3.43 11.11
CA GLY A 8 1.26 2.61 10.71
C GLY A 8 1.68 2.91 9.27
N LEU A 9 2.99 2.91 9.02
CA LEU A 9 3.52 2.92 7.66
C LEU A 9 3.25 1.57 7.00
N ILE A 10 2.82 1.61 5.75
CA ILE A 10 2.65 0.45 4.87
C ILE A 10 3.34 0.71 3.54
N ALA A 11 3.93 -0.34 2.98
CA ALA A 11 4.41 -0.32 1.61
C ALA A 11 3.31 -0.83 0.68
N LEU A 12 3.25 -0.33 -0.55
CA LEU A 12 2.47 -0.92 -1.64
C LEU A 12 3.41 -1.59 -2.63
N VAL A 13 3.16 -2.87 -2.86
CA VAL A 13 3.97 -3.75 -3.69
C VAL A 13 3.22 -4.02 -4.98
N CYS A 14 3.88 -3.76 -6.11
CA CYS A 14 3.32 -4.12 -7.42
C CYS A 14 3.16 -5.64 -7.52
N SER A 15 1.98 -6.11 -7.94
CA SER A 15 1.72 -7.55 -8.15
C SER A 15 2.56 -8.17 -9.27
N VAL A 16 2.99 -7.38 -10.25
CA VAL A 16 3.70 -7.85 -11.45
C VAL A 16 5.20 -7.94 -11.21
N CYS A 17 5.85 -6.81 -10.87
CA CYS A 17 7.30 -6.75 -10.69
C CYS A 17 7.76 -6.92 -9.24
N LYS A 18 6.83 -7.06 -8.28
CA LYS A 18 7.11 -7.19 -6.83
C LYS A 18 7.93 -6.04 -6.23
N SER A 19 8.07 -4.92 -6.95
CA SER A 19 8.78 -3.74 -6.46
C SER A 19 7.93 -2.98 -5.45
N GLN A 20 8.57 -2.52 -4.37
CA GLN A 20 7.96 -1.63 -3.39
C GLN A 20 8.10 -0.20 -3.90
N ASN A 21 7.04 0.37 -4.47
CA ASN A 21 7.10 1.69 -5.13
C ASN A 21 6.49 2.82 -4.30
N TYR A 22 5.62 2.49 -3.35
CA TYR A 22 4.90 3.50 -2.57
C TYR A 22 4.92 3.15 -1.10
N ILE A 23 5.04 4.20 -0.28
CA ILE A 23 4.89 4.12 1.16
C ILE A 23 3.71 5.02 1.51
N ASN A 24 2.71 4.46 2.20
CA ASN A 24 1.55 5.19 2.68
C ASN A 24 1.39 4.99 4.18
N GLN A 25 0.67 5.89 4.83
CA GLN A 25 0.27 5.72 6.23
C GLN A 25 -1.16 5.22 6.26
N LYS A 26 -1.41 4.07 6.91
CA LYS A 26 -2.76 3.60 7.19
C LYS A 26 -3.04 3.58 8.68
N ASN A 27 -4.26 3.94 9.04
CA ASN A 27 -4.74 3.75 10.40
C ASN A 27 -5.30 2.31 10.52
N LYS A 28 -4.59 1.45 11.26
CA LYS A 28 -4.98 0.05 11.46
C LYS A 28 -6.36 -0.09 12.13
N THR A 29 -6.80 0.92 12.88
CA THR A 29 -8.07 0.93 13.59
C THR A 29 -9.27 1.20 12.67
N ASN A 30 -9.09 2.04 11.65
CA ASN A 30 -10.20 2.40 10.75
C ASN A 30 -10.25 1.51 9.50
N VAL A 31 -9.12 0.96 9.06
CA VAL A 31 -9.03 0.12 7.86
C VAL A 31 -8.30 -1.19 8.21
N PRO A 32 -9.04 -2.23 8.65
CA PRO A 32 -8.47 -3.53 8.96
C PRO A 32 -8.18 -4.36 7.70
N GLU A 33 -8.88 -4.09 6.60
CA GLU A 33 -8.78 -4.85 5.36
C GLU A 33 -7.51 -4.56 4.56
N LYS A 34 -7.11 -5.53 3.74
CA LYS A 34 -5.94 -5.40 2.88
C LYS A 34 -6.27 -4.50 1.69
N LEU A 35 -5.63 -3.34 1.62
CA LEU A 35 -5.80 -2.40 0.51
C LEU A 35 -5.13 -2.93 -0.76
N THR A 36 -5.92 -3.04 -1.83
CA THR A 36 -5.43 -3.21 -3.20
C THR A 36 -5.77 -1.96 -4.00
N LEU A 37 -4.75 -1.22 -4.43
CA LEU A 37 -4.90 0.03 -5.16
C LEU A 37 -4.33 -0.10 -6.57
N GLN A 38 -5.07 0.37 -7.57
CA GLN A 38 -4.52 0.51 -8.91
C GLN A 38 -3.63 1.75 -8.95
N LYS A 39 -2.31 1.53 -9.04
CA LYS A 39 -1.31 2.60 -9.10
C LYS A 39 -0.38 2.35 -10.29
N TYR A 40 0.22 3.42 -10.78
CA TYR A 40 1.20 3.33 -11.85
C TYR A 40 2.47 2.65 -11.33
N CYS A 41 2.98 1.66 -12.04
CA CYS A 41 4.26 1.05 -11.72
C CYS A 41 5.34 1.59 -12.65
N ARG A 42 6.38 2.25 -12.11
CA ARG A 42 7.49 2.80 -12.94
C ARG A 42 8.28 1.72 -13.68
N HIS A 43 8.36 0.50 -13.13
CA HIS A 43 9.06 -0.62 -13.78
C HIS A 43 8.25 -1.24 -14.91
N CYS A 44 6.94 -1.44 -14.72
CA CYS A 44 6.06 -2.02 -15.75
C CYS A 44 5.52 -0.99 -16.74
N ARG A 45 5.69 0.32 -16.46
CA ARG A 45 5.16 1.46 -17.23
C ARG A 45 3.66 1.40 -17.49
N GLN A 46 2.90 0.78 -16.58
CA GLN A 46 1.46 0.62 -16.67
C GLN A 46 0.82 0.67 -15.28
N HIS A 47 -0.50 0.90 -15.23
CA HIS A 47 -1.26 0.82 -13.98
C HIS A 47 -1.49 -0.64 -13.61
N THR A 48 -1.03 -1.03 -12.44
CA THR A 48 -1.15 -2.40 -11.94
C THR A 48 -1.78 -2.40 -10.54
N PRO A 49 -2.41 -3.52 -10.14
CA PRO A 49 -2.87 -3.66 -8.77
C PRO A 49 -1.67 -3.79 -7.84
N HIS A 50 -1.54 -2.82 -6.94
CA HIS A 50 -0.54 -2.82 -5.88
C HIS A 50 -1.19 -3.33 -4.59
N LYS A 51 -0.57 -4.35 -3.99
CA LYS A 51 -1.03 -4.97 -2.73
C LYS A 51 -0.27 -4.34 -1.57
N GLU A 52 -0.95 -4.12 -0.46
CA GLU A 52 -0.28 -3.70 0.76
C GLU A 52 0.70 -4.77 1.30
N SER A 53 1.86 -4.30 1.76
CA SER A 53 2.85 -5.08 2.50
C SER A 53 3.19 -4.33 3.77
N THR A 54 3.11 -5.05 4.90
CA THR A 54 3.53 -4.57 6.22
C THR A 54 5.04 -4.66 6.43
N LYS A 55 5.75 -5.37 5.55
CA LYS A 55 7.22 -5.42 5.57
C LYS A 55 7.76 -4.32 4.65
N LEU A 56 8.26 -3.25 5.26
CA LEU A 56 9.20 -2.32 4.62
C LEU A 56 10.54 -3.05 4.56
N LYS A 57 11.07 -3.24 3.35
CA LYS A 57 12.41 -3.81 3.16
C LYS A 57 13.44 -2.70 3.12
#